data_AF-A0A173TRE4-F1
#
_entry.id   AF-A0A173TRE4-F1
#
_cell.length_a   1.000
_cell.length_b   1.000
_cell.length_c   1.000
_cell.angle_alpha   90.00
_cell.angle_beta   90.00
_cell.angle_gamma   90.00
#
_symmetry.space_group_name_H-M   'P 1'
#
loop_
_entity.id
_entity.type
_entity.pdbx_description
1 polymer ?
#
loop_
_entity_poly.entity_id
_entity_poly.type
_entity_poly.pdbx_seq_one_letter_code
_entity_poly.pdbx_strand_id
1 'polypeptide(L)'
;MPNFIDNPSSDINFLESGQKVNVMMGYMLDDGNIEWIKMHSLYVSEWSADDSSATITAVDILKYLDEKYYKGIYYEDGISLYDLAVLVLTDAGLNEDEYCIDSYMKKVYVHNPLPNVTHKEALQIIANAGRCIMDYDRNGKIRIRVAFKPTYDTTSNGETYFSNAPTIDNLTEKNQYATCEQNFWKADGKKLFVPTDHHQDTGYISASISDENGKFDANPMLTRTLEAKYKAYGIMINFSGNLPKKIVIRTYADDVLNNTLTITSGIEQATEINYDFPEYDRLEIEFPETEPNSRIHIDYLSLGAETSYSLEYDDLYSTPVGTQLEKIKNVKVARYIYGKSSTKEDLLSETISYTGENQLYYLNEACYGYEVSINNAQNGQSVNIISSGAYYVEVAFLGIEVGDNVEVIIKGYKYNIATSYYSQTINNRGSEKEWQNPLISADDHCQEVAKWLADYFASGIEYELDYRGEPAIDCGDVIGQENKYDPDLKTIVEQSQITFKSGVLGGGLRTRRKEYVARTKNRLVS
;
A
#
# COMPACT_ATOMS: atom_id res chain seq x y z
N MET A 1 -27.42 -45.03 10.14
CA MET A 1 -26.31 -45.02 11.13
C MET A 1 -26.40 -43.70 11.87
N PRO A 2 -25.89 -43.55 13.11
CA PRO A 2 -25.95 -42.24 13.76
C PRO A 2 -25.07 -41.28 12.96
N ASN A 3 -25.64 -40.12 12.64
CA ASN A 3 -24.98 -39.04 11.91
C ASN A 3 -23.68 -38.67 12.65
N PHE A 4 -22.60 -38.31 11.94
CA PHE A 4 -21.27 -38.09 12.54
C PHE A 4 -21.25 -37.05 13.68
N ILE A 5 -22.18 -36.11 13.66
CA ILE A 5 -22.36 -35.08 14.71
C ILE A 5 -23.02 -35.66 15.98
N ASP A 6 -23.94 -36.62 15.84
CA ASP A 6 -24.63 -37.25 16.98
C ASP A 6 -23.78 -38.31 17.69
N ASN A 7 -22.61 -38.65 17.13
CA ASN A 7 -21.64 -39.53 17.76
C ASN A 7 -20.75 -38.72 18.72
N PRO A 8 -20.86 -38.89 20.05
CA PRO A 8 -20.10 -38.11 21.03
C PRO A 8 -18.58 -38.35 20.96
N SER A 9 -18.14 -39.43 20.31
CA SER A 9 -16.73 -39.78 20.12
C SER A 9 -16.14 -39.24 18.80
N SER A 10 -16.91 -38.48 18.04
CA SER A 10 -16.48 -37.90 16.75
C SER A 10 -15.62 -36.66 16.97
N ASP A 11 -14.51 -36.55 16.23
CA ASP A 11 -13.58 -35.41 16.34
C ASP A 11 -14.24 -34.07 15.98
N ILE A 12 -15.34 -34.10 15.22
CA ILE A 12 -16.09 -32.91 14.83
C ILE A 12 -16.70 -32.16 16.03
N ASN A 13 -16.88 -32.84 17.16
CA ASN A 13 -17.40 -32.23 18.39
C ASN A 13 -16.35 -31.39 19.14
N PHE A 14 -15.08 -31.45 18.73
CA PHE A 14 -14.00 -30.61 19.26
C PHE A 14 -13.73 -29.37 18.40
N LEU A 15 -14.46 -29.19 17.30
CA LEU A 15 -14.38 -27.95 16.51
C LEU A 15 -15.14 -26.84 17.22
N GLU A 16 -14.51 -25.68 17.31
CA GLU A 16 -15.11 -24.47 17.88
C GLU A 16 -14.98 -23.31 16.88
N SER A 17 -16.00 -22.45 16.83
CA SER A 17 -15.91 -21.23 16.03
C SER A 17 -14.81 -20.33 16.60
N GLY A 18 -13.94 -19.81 15.74
CA GLY A 18 -12.75 -19.06 16.16
C GLY A 18 -11.53 -19.94 16.48
N GLN A 19 -11.61 -21.26 16.33
CA GLN A 19 -10.45 -22.14 16.46
C GLN A 19 -9.46 -21.92 15.30
N LYS A 20 -8.18 -21.71 15.61
CA LYS A 20 -7.13 -21.45 14.60
C LYS A 20 -6.76 -22.73 13.83
N VAL A 21 -6.67 -22.62 12.50
CA VAL A 21 -6.28 -23.68 11.57
C VAL A 21 -5.13 -23.19 10.70
N ASN A 22 -4.08 -24.02 10.56
CA ASN A 22 -2.98 -23.75 9.63
C ASN A 22 -3.13 -24.64 8.40
N VAL A 23 -3.25 -24.03 7.23
CA VAL A 23 -3.30 -24.72 5.95
C VAL A 23 -1.89 -24.75 5.37
N MET A 24 -1.38 -25.95 5.11
CA MET A 24 -0.06 -26.18 4.54
C MET A 24 -0.20 -27.04 3.28
N MET A 25 0.62 -26.77 2.28
CA MET A 25 0.75 -27.60 1.09
C MET A 25 2.14 -28.19 1.03
N GLY A 26 2.24 -29.50 0.73
CA GLY A 26 3.50 -30.23 0.69
C GLY A 26 3.76 -30.80 -0.70
N TYR A 27 4.98 -30.64 -1.21
CA TYR A 27 5.45 -31.27 -2.43
C TYR A 27 6.56 -32.28 -2.10
N MET A 28 6.38 -33.53 -2.53
CA MET A 28 7.37 -34.60 -2.32
C MET A 28 8.41 -34.56 -3.44
N LEU A 29 9.67 -34.38 -3.06
CA LEU A 29 10.83 -34.41 -3.94
C LEU A 29 11.22 -35.85 -4.30
N ASP A 30 12.07 -35.99 -5.34
CA ASP A 30 12.57 -37.29 -5.81
C ASP A 30 13.34 -38.09 -4.74
N ASP A 31 13.93 -37.40 -3.76
CA ASP A 31 14.64 -38.01 -2.63
C ASP A 31 13.70 -38.46 -1.49
N GLY A 32 12.39 -38.24 -1.64
CA GLY A 32 11.34 -38.58 -0.68
C GLY A 32 11.11 -37.52 0.41
N ASN A 33 11.89 -36.44 0.45
CA ASN A 33 11.63 -35.33 1.36
C ASN A 33 10.42 -34.51 0.90
N ILE A 34 9.72 -33.88 1.85
CA ILE A 34 8.57 -33.02 1.54
C ILE A 34 8.94 -31.58 1.84
N GLU A 35 8.86 -30.73 0.82
CA GLU A 35 8.91 -29.28 0.99
C GLU A 35 7.51 -28.75 1.30
N TRP A 36 7.39 -28.01 2.39
CA TRP A 36 6.11 -27.47 2.85
C TRP A 36 6.06 -25.96 2.65
N ILE A 37 4.97 -25.49 2.03
CA ILE A 37 4.61 -24.08 2.00
C ILE A 37 3.38 -23.84 2.87
N LYS A 38 3.44 -22.79 3.69
CA LYS A 38 2.29 -22.32 4.45
C LYS A 38 1.38 -21.53 3.52
N MET A 39 0.12 -21.93 3.46
CA MET A 39 -0.91 -21.21 2.71
C MET A 39 -1.45 -20.08 3.56
N HIS A 40 -2.20 -20.42 4.61
CA HIS A 40 -2.85 -19.45 5.47
C HIS A 40 -2.95 -19.96 6.90
N SER A 41 -3.00 -19.03 7.85
CA SER A 41 -3.56 -19.26 9.18
C SER A 41 -4.96 -18.65 9.22
N LEU A 42 -5.97 -19.51 9.37
CA LEU A 42 -7.39 -19.16 9.32
C LEU A 42 -8.06 -19.53 10.65
N TYR A 43 -9.33 -19.19 10.76
CA TYR A 43 -10.18 -19.48 11.91
C TYR A 43 -11.42 -20.24 11.45
N VAL A 44 -11.75 -21.35 12.10
CA VAL A 44 -12.96 -22.12 11.81
C VAL A 44 -14.18 -21.23 12.00
N SER A 45 -15.01 -21.11 10.97
CA SER A 45 -16.26 -20.35 11.02
C SER A 45 -17.46 -21.28 11.14
N GLU A 46 -17.50 -22.33 10.34
CA GLU A 46 -18.64 -23.23 10.20
C GLU A 46 -18.15 -24.65 9.85
N TRP A 47 -18.90 -25.67 10.27
CA TRP A 47 -18.64 -27.05 9.88
C TRP A 47 -19.91 -27.87 9.78
N SER A 48 -19.88 -28.89 8.93
CA SER A 48 -20.96 -29.84 8.75
C SER A 48 -20.40 -31.22 8.44
N ALA A 49 -21.10 -32.29 8.80
CA ALA A 49 -20.75 -33.64 8.39
C ALA A 49 -21.98 -34.48 8.06
N ASP A 50 -21.75 -35.48 7.22
CA ASP A 50 -22.65 -36.61 6.99
C ASP A 50 -21.95 -37.93 7.37
N ASP A 51 -22.55 -39.06 6.99
CA ASP A 51 -22.02 -40.41 7.29
C ASP A 51 -20.66 -40.72 6.62
N SER A 52 -20.17 -39.88 5.70
CA SER A 52 -19.02 -40.15 4.84
C SER A 52 -17.98 -39.03 4.75
N SER A 53 -18.36 -37.79 5.04
CA SER A 53 -17.51 -36.62 4.86
C SER A 53 -17.79 -35.53 5.89
N ALA A 54 -16.77 -34.72 6.16
CA ALA A 54 -16.87 -33.50 6.92
C ALA A 54 -16.39 -32.33 6.06
N THR A 55 -17.12 -31.23 6.11
CA THR A 55 -16.78 -29.96 5.48
C THR A 55 -16.51 -28.95 6.59
N ILE A 56 -15.30 -28.39 6.61
CA ILE A 56 -14.88 -27.37 7.56
C ILE A 56 -14.60 -26.11 6.75
N THR A 57 -15.27 -25.02 7.10
CA THR A 57 -15.04 -23.69 6.53
C THR A 57 -14.21 -22.88 7.51
N ALA A 58 -13.09 -22.35 7.03
CA ALA A 58 -12.25 -21.44 7.79
C ALA A 58 -12.05 -20.13 7.02
N VAL A 59 -11.99 -19.02 7.74
CA VAL A 59 -11.94 -17.66 7.23
C VAL A 59 -10.83 -16.88 7.91
N ASP A 60 -10.42 -15.77 7.32
CA ASP A 60 -9.40 -14.91 7.91
C ASP A 60 -9.93 -14.08 9.09
N ILE A 61 -9.00 -13.39 9.77
CA ILE A 61 -9.28 -12.59 10.97
C ILE A 61 -10.26 -11.44 10.72
N LEU A 62 -10.35 -10.92 9.49
CA LEU A 62 -11.22 -9.78 9.17
C LEU A 62 -12.70 -10.11 9.33
N LYS A 63 -13.07 -11.40 9.29
CA LYS A 63 -14.44 -11.85 9.60
C LYS A 63 -14.88 -11.47 11.01
N TYR A 64 -13.96 -11.39 11.96
CA TYR A 64 -14.26 -11.18 13.38
C TYR A 64 -14.13 -9.70 13.82
N LEU A 65 -13.74 -8.81 12.92
CA LEU A 65 -13.63 -7.36 13.16
C LEU A 65 -14.96 -6.64 12.90
N ASP A 66 -16.05 -7.20 13.42
CA ASP A 66 -17.44 -6.76 13.21
C ASP A 66 -17.96 -5.82 14.31
N GLU A 67 -17.23 -5.67 15.42
CA GLU A 67 -17.53 -4.65 16.43
C GLU A 67 -17.34 -3.24 15.88
N LYS A 68 -17.98 -2.25 16.50
CA LYS A 68 -18.02 -0.87 16.01
C LYS A 68 -16.89 -0.04 16.61
N TYR A 69 -16.11 0.62 15.74
CA TYR A 69 -15.28 1.75 16.12
C TYR A 69 -16.10 3.04 15.98
N TYR A 70 -16.43 3.66 17.10
CA TYR A 70 -17.22 4.90 17.18
C TYR A 70 -16.44 6.09 17.74
N LYS A 71 -15.16 5.89 18.09
CA LYS A 71 -14.34 6.83 18.84
C LYS A 71 -13.69 7.94 18.00
N GLY A 72 -14.12 8.13 16.75
CA GLY A 72 -13.59 9.15 15.86
C GLY A 72 -13.76 10.57 16.43
N ILE A 73 -12.73 11.40 16.28
CA ILE A 73 -12.72 12.82 16.66
C ILE A 73 -12.16 13.68 15.53
N TYR A 74 -12.47 14.97 15.54
CA TYR A 74 -11.81 15.92 14.65
C TYR A 74 -10.43 16.29 15.22
N TYR A 75 -9.37 16.07 14.46
CA TYR A 75 -7.99 16.37 14.85
C TYR A 75 -7.57 17.72 14.28
N GLU A 76 -7.56 18.78 15.10
CA GLU A 76 -7.20 20.14 14.65
C GLU A 76 -5.77 20.19 14.06
N ASP A 77 -4.81 19.54 14.73
CA ASP A 77 -3.41 19.47 14.28
C ASP A 77 -3.14 18.30 13.30
N GLY A 78 -4.17 17.51 12.98
CA GLY A 78 -4.09 16.32 12.16
C GLY A 78 -3.62 15.07 12.93
N ILE A 79 -3.91 13.90 12.37
CA ILE A 79 -3.40 12.60 12.82
C ILE A 79 -2.86 11.84 11.60
N SER A 80 -1.76 11.10 11.76
CA SER A 80 -1.29 10.23 10.68
C SER A 80 -2.25 9.06 10.48
N LEU A 81 -2.40 8.57 9.25
CA LEU A 81 -3.22 7.39 8.98
C LEU A 81 -2.66 6.15 9.69
N TYR A 82 -1.35 6.10 9.94
CA TYR A 82 -0.71 5.04 10.72
C TYR A 82 -1.24 5.04 12.16
N ASP A 83 -1.18 6.18 12.85
CA ASP A 83 -1.62 6.29 14.25
C ASP A 83 -3.13 6.07 14.36
N LEU A 84 -3.90 6.55 13.39
CA LEU A 84 -5.34 6.31 13.35
C LEU A 84 -5.68 4.82 13.16
N ALA A 85 -4.92 4.08 12.34
CA ALA A 85 -5.08 2.63 12.21
C ALA A 85 -4.74 1.91 13.52
N VAL A 86 -3.67 2.32 14.21
CA VAL A 86 -3.29 1.76 15.51
C VAL A 86 -4.40 1.96 16.56
N LEU A 87 -5.06 3.13 16.58
CA LEU A 87 -6.20 3.36 17.47
C LEU A 87 -7.34 2.37 17.21
N VAL A 88 -7.67 2.10 15.95
CA VAL A 88 -8.74 1.16 15.56
C VAL A 88 -8.34 -0.28 15.89
N LEU A 89 -7.10 -0.68 15.63
CA LEU A 89 -6.60 -2.04 15.92
C LEU A 89 -6.54 -2.30 17.42
N THR A 90 -6.10 -1.31 18.20
CA THR A 90 -6.07 -1.39 19.68
C THR A 90 -7.48 -1.50 20.24
N ASP A 91 -8.43 -0.72 19.71
CA ASP A 91 -9.84 -0.80 20.08
C ASP A 91 -10.47 -2.15 19.73
N ALA A 92 -10.00 -2.80 18.66
CA ALA A 92 -10.37 -4.16 18.29
C ALA A 92 -9.68 -5.26 19.13
N GLY A 93 -8.83 -4.88 20.11
CA GLY A 93 -8.14 -5.80 21.00
C GLY A 93 -6.90 -6.49 20.41
N LEU A 94 -6.35 -5.98 19.29
CA LEU A 94 -5.17 -6.54 18.63
C LEU A 94 -3.87 -5.93 19.18
N ASN A 95 -2.85 -6.77 19.32
CA ASN A 95 -1.50 -6.39 19.70
C ASN A 95 -0.63 -6.04 18.48
N GLU A 96 0.48 -5.32 18.70
CA GLU A 96 1.40 -4.90 17.63
C GLU A 96 1.99 -6.06 16.82
N ASP A 97 2.09 -7.27 17.39
CA ASP A 97 2.58 -8.45 16.68
C ASP A 97 1.51 -9.14 15.83
N GLU A 98 0.25 -8.69 15.87
CA GLU A 98 -0.87 -9.25 15.11
C GLU A 98 -1.18 -8.50 13.82
N TYR A 99 -0.48 -7.39 13.56
CA TYR A 99 -0.65 -6.60 12.34
C TYR A 99 0.66 -6.02 11.81
N CYS A 100 0.63 -5.55 10.57
CA CYS A 100 1.69 -4.78 9.93
C CYS A 100 1.06 -3.61 9.16
N ILE A 101 1.47 -2.38 9.45
CA ILE A 101 1.02 -1.19 8.75
C ILE A 101 2.23 -0.59 8.05
N ASP A 102 2.09 -0.26 6.77
CA ASP A 102 3.13 0.40 5.99
C ASP A 102 3.53 1.74 6.63
N SER A 103 4.83 1.94 6.82
CA SER A 103 5.37 3.15 7.43
C SER A 103 5.14 4.40 6.60
N TYR A 104 4.87 4.28 5.29
CA TYR A 104 4.42 5.38 4.44
C TYR A 104 3.19 6.10 5.04
N MET A 105 2.29 5.38 5.73
CA MET A 105 1.09 5.98 6.33
C MET A 105 1.39 6.99 7.45
N LYS A 106 2.61 7.00 8.00
CA LYS A 106 3.08 8.02 8.95
C LYS A 106 3.23 9.40 8.30
N LYS A 107 3.37 9.43 6.97
CA LYS A 107 3.55 10.66 6.16
C LYS A 107 2.21 11.26 5.69
N VAL A 108 1.09 10.55 5.87
CA VAL A 108 -0.23 10.96 5.39
C VAL A 108 -1.11 11.39 6.57
N TYR A 109 -1.48 12.67 6.62
CA TYR A 109 -2.26 13.25 7.72
C TYR A 109 -3.71 13.50 7.31
N VAL A 110 -4.63 13.26 8.24
CA VAL A 110 -6.07 13.55 8.10
C VAL A 110 -6.62 14.24 9.34
N HIS A 111 -7.70 14.99 9.17
CA HIS A 111 -8.33 15.76 10.25
C HIS A 111 -9.73 15.27 10.62
N ASN A 112 -10.47 14.77 9.64
CA ASN A 112 -11.88 14.43 9.82
C ASN A 112 -12.07 13.23 10.76
N PRO A 113 -13.16 13.21 11.55
CA PRO A 113 -13.46 12.08 12.40
C PRO A 113 -13.78 10.83 11.58
N LEU A 114 -13.27 9.69 12.03
CA LEU A 114 -13.66 8.39 11.50
C LEU A 114 -15.11 8.08 11.92
N PRO A 115 -16.01 7.68 10.99
CA PRO A 115 -17.41 7.43 11.29
C PRO A 115 -17.61 6.20 12.20
N ASN A 116 -18.79 6.09 12.81
CA ASN A 116 -19.22 4.89 13.53
C ASN A 116 -19.46 3.73 12.56
N VAL A 117 -18.43 2.91 12.35
CA VAL A 117 -18.42 1.76 11.43
C VAL A 117 -17.74 0.57 12.09
N THR A 118 -17.81 -0.62 11.47
CA THR A 118 -17.09 -1.78 12.01
C THR A 118 -15.57 -1.56 11.99
N HIS A 119 -14.79 -2.22 12.85
CA HIS A 119 -13.33 -2.08 12.84
C HIS A 119 -12.74 -2.38 11.45
N LYS A 120 -13.21 -3.40 10.74
CA LYS A 120 -12.75 -3.68 9.36
C LYS A 120 -13.12 -2.57 8.36
N GLU A 121 -14.31 -1.98 8.47
CA GLU A 121 -14.71 -0.84 7.62
C GLU A 121 -13.88 0.39 7.95
N ALA A 122 -13.61 0.66 9.23
CA ALA A 122 -12.74 1.71 9.70
C ALA A 122 -11.32 1.56 9.12
N LEU A 123 -10.73 0.37 9.23
CA LEU A 123 -9.42 0.07 8.65
C LEU A 123 -9.41 0.18 7.13
N GLN A 124 -10.48 -0.26 6.45
CA GLN A 124 -10.60 -0.10 5.01
C GLN A 124 -10.67 1.38 4.60
N ILE A 125 -11.42 2.22 5.33
CA ILE A 125 -11.46 3.67 5.12
C ILE A 125 -10.06 4.26 5.28
N ILE A 126 -9.33 3.88 6.34
CA ILE A 126 -7.98 4.37 6.61
C ILE A 126 -6.99 3.92 5.51
N ALA A 127 -6.99 2.64 5.17
CA ALA A 127 -6.13 2.06 4.13
C ALA A 127 -6.35 2.76 2.78
N ASN A 128 -7.61 2.89 2.35
CA ASN A 128 -7.93 3.52 1.07
C ASN A 128 -7.58 5.02 1.05
N ALA A 129 -7.73 5.73 2.17
CA ALA A 129 -7.25 7.11 2.28
C ALA A 129 -5.72 7.16 2.08
N GLY A 130 -5.00 6.13 2.50
CA GLY A 130 -3.56 5.99 2.29
C GLY A 130 -3.15 5.48 0.90
N ARG A 131 -4.05 5.29 -0.07
CA ARG A 131 -3.73 4.57 -1.33
C ARG A 131 -3.16 3.16 -1.07
N CYS A 132 -3.58 2.56 0.03
CA CYS A 132 -3.18 1.24 0.49
C CYS A 132 -4.33 0.24 0.28
N ILE A 133 -3.98 -1.03 0.27
CA ILE A 133 -4.93 -2.14 0.38
C ILE A 133 -4.78 -2.81 1.74
N MET A 134 -5.86 -3.42 2.20
CA MET A 134 -5.91 -4.20 3.43
C MET A 134 -6.08 -5.68 3.09
N ASP A 135 -5.19 -6.51 3.59
CA ASP A 135 -5.24 -7.97 3.48
C ASP A 135 -4.75 -8.64 4.78
N TYR A 136 -4.41 -9.92 4.71
CA TYR A 136 -3.73 -10.64 5.77
C TYR A 136 -2.56 -11.45 5.21
N ASP A 137 -1.54 -11.69 6.03
CA ASP A 137 -0.40 -12.51 5.67
C ASP A 137 -0.68 -14.02 5.88
N ARG A 138 0.25 -14.86 5.43
CA ARG A 138 0.15 -16.32 5.56
C ARG A 138 0.16 -16.80 7.02
N ASN A 139 0.50 -15.93 7.97
CA ASN A 139 0.44 -16.18 9.41
C ASN A 139 -0.85 -15.68 10.09
N GLY A 140 -1.75 -15.06 9.31
CA GLY A 140 -3.02 -14.51 9.77
C GLY A 140 -2.89 -13.11 10.36
N LYS A 141 -1.77 -12.41 10.15
CA LYS A 141 -1.61 -11.01 10.58
C LYS A 141 -2.28 -10.08 9.59
N ILE A 142 -2.99 -9.08 10.08
CA ILE A 142 -3.56 -8.03 9.22
C ILE A 142 -2.42 -7.25 8.59
N ARG A 143 -2.51 -6.94 7.30
CA ARG A 143 -1.56 -6.05 6.63
C ARG A 143 -2.28 -4.90 5.97
N ILE A 144 -1.75 -3.69 6.15
CA ILE A 144 -2.10 -2.53 5.34
C ILE A 144 -0.83 -2.14 4.59
N ARG A 145 -0.86 -2.26 3.26
CA ARG A 145 0.31 -2.05 2.40
C ARG A 145 -0.01 -1.16 1.22
N VAL A 146 1.00 -0.43 0.75
CA VAL A 146 0.88 0.46 -0.39
C VAL A 146 0.49 -0.30 -1.67
N ALA A 147 -0.39 0.31 -2.47
CA ALA A 147 -0.90 -0.26 -3.72
C ALA A 147 -0.69 0.67 -4.93
N PHE A 148 0.43 1.39 -4.94
CA PHE A 148 0.86 2.25 -6.04
C PHE A 148 2.37 2.12 -6.26
N LYS A 149 2.84 2.54 -7.45
CA LYS A 149 4.28 2.65 -7.70
C LYS A 149 4.77 3.97 -7.09
N PRO A 150 5.68 3.95 -6.11
CA PRO A 150 6.10 5.17 -5.44
C PRO A 150 6.87 6.08 -6.39
N THR A 151 6.68 7.38 -6.18
CA THR A 151 7.56 8.41 -6.72
C THR A 151 8.89 8.41 -5.96
N TYR A 152 9.91 9.03 -6.54
CA TYR A 152 11.22 9.16 -5.90
C TYR A 152 11.91 10.46 -6.29
N ASP A 153 12.74 10.94 -5.38
CA ASP A 153 13.65 12.06 -5.59
C ASP A 153 15.10 11.57 -5.65
N THR A 154 15.85 12.05 -6.64
CA THR A 154 17.27 11.74 -6.82
C THR A 154 18.14 12.91 -6.38
N THR A 155 19.09 12.65 -5.48
CA THR A 155 20.09 13.62 -4.99
C THR A 155 21.51 13.03 -5.09
N SER A 156 22.53 13.87 -4.91
CA SER A 156 23.93 13.44 -4.89
C SER A 156 24.72 14.10 -3.76
N ASN A 157 25.87 13.53 -3.40
CA ASN A 157 26.80 14.15 -2.45
C ASN A 157 27.75 15.19 -3.09
N GLY A 158 27.47 15.59 -4.34
CA GLY A 158 28.27 16.57 -5.07
C GLY A 158 28.27 16.30 -6.56
N GLU A 159 27.91 17.32 -7.34
CA GLU A 159 27.91 17.30 -8.80
C GLU A 159 28.54 18.56 -9.39
N THR A 160 28.97 18.51 -10.66
CA THR A 160 29.51 19.70 -11.33
C THR A 160 28.41 20.74 -11.55
N TYR A 161 28.80 21.99 -11.76
CA TYR A 161 27.83 23.08 -11.95
C TYR A 161 26.99 22.96 -13.22
N PHE A 162 27.37 22.08 -14.14
CA PHE A 162 26.66 21.78 -15.39
C PHE A 162 26.03 20.38 -15.38
N SER A 163 25.99 19.73 -14.21
CA SER A 163 25.27 18.48 -13.95
C SER A 163 23.84 18.77 -13.52
N ASN A 164 22.95 17.79 -13.71
CA ASN A 164 21.58 17.84 -13.21
C ASN A 164 21.12 16.42 -12.84
N ALA A 165 21.52 15.94 -11.66
CA ALA A 165 21.27 14.57 -11.21
C ALA A 165 19.80 14.11 -11.36
N PRO A 166 18.75 14.90 -11.03
CA PRO A 166 17.36 14.49 -11.27
C PRO A 166 17.02 14.09 -12.71
N THR A 167 17.79 14.55 -13.71
CA THR A 167 17.52 14.19 -15.11
C THR A 167 17.84 12.74 -15.46
N ILE A 168 18.60 12.02 -14.64
CA ILE A 168 18.91 10.58 -14.86
C ILE A 168 17.67 9.69 -14.74
N ASP A 169 16.57 10.22 -14.23
CA ASP A 169 15.30 9.48 -14.10
C ASP A 169 14.60 9.31 -15.46
N ASN A 170 15.05 10.03 -16.49
CA ASN A 170 14.47 10.02 -17.82
C ASN A 170 15.48 9.48 -18.84
N LEU A 171 15.06 8.47 -19.61
CA LEU A 171 15.84 7.91 -20.71
C LEU A 171 15.77 8.83 -21.93
N THR A 172 16.49 9.95 -21.87
CA THR A 172 16.69 10.90 -22.96
C THR A 172 18.17 11.01 -23.31
N GLU A 173 18.46 11.41 -24.55
CA GLU A 173 19.84 11.73 -24.93
C GLU A 173 20.35 12.89 -24.08
N LYS A 174 21.50 12.71 -23.44
CA LYS A 174 22.11 13.71 -22.57
C LYS A 174 23.14 14.53 -23.33
N ASN A 175 23.20 15.83 -23.02
CA ASN A 175 24.24 16.72 -23.52
C ASN A 175 25.59 16.35 -22.89
N GLN A 176 26.61 16.26 -23.74
CA GLN A 176 27.92 15.79 -23.37
C GLN A 176 28.97 16.87 -23.67
N TYR A 177 29.69 17.33 -22.65
CA TYR A 177 30.68 18.40 -22.79
C TYR A 177 32.11 17.88 -22.89
N ALA A 178 32.97 18.66 -23.55
CA ALA A 178 34.40 18.43 -23.56
C ALA A 178 34.99 18.84 -22.20
N THR A 179 35.41 17.86 -21.41
CA THR A 179 36.08 18.05 -20.12
C THR A 179 37.57 17.68 -20.22
N CYS A 180 38.35 17.98 -19.18
CA CYS A 180 39.79 17.64 -19.13
C CYS A 180 40.04 16.20 -18.63
N GLU A 181 39.03 15.34 -18.62
CA GLU A 181 39.14 13.96 -18.14
C GLU A 181 39.96 13.09 -19.10
N GLN A 182 40.81 12.24 -18.54
CA GLN A 182 41.71 11.40 -19.32
C GLN A 182 40.91 10.39 -20.16
N ASN A 183 41.18 10.34 -21.47
CA ASN A 183 40.54 9.43 -22.42
C ASN A 183 39.00 9.53 -22.54
N PHE A 184 38.37 10.60 -22.04
CA PHE A 184 36.90 10.71 -22.02
C PHE A 184 36.27 10.97 -23.40
N TRP A 185 36.93 11.76 -24.27
CA TRP A 185 36.34 12.20 -25.54
C TRP A 185 37.33 12.21 -26.71
N LYS A 186 36.77 12.18 -27.92
CA LYS A 186 37.49 12.30 -29.20
C LYS A 186 37.14 13.62 -29.88
N ALA A 187 38.07 14.21 -30.62
CA ALA A 187 37.83 15.42 -31.42
C ALA A 187 37.03 15.13 -32.70
N ASP A 188 35.85 14.52 -32.55
CA ASP A 188 34.96 14.08 -33.64
C ASP A 188 33.74 15.01 -33.85
N GLY A 189 33.69 16.14 -33.13
CA GLY A 189 32.64 17.14 -33.23
C GLY A 189 31.37 16.83 -32.44
N LYS A 190 31.32 15.74 -31.66
CA LYS A 190 30.13 15.35 -30.89
C LYS A 190 30.03 15.99 -29.51
N LYS A 191 31.15 16.47 -28.95
CA LYS A 191 31.16 17.11 -27.62
C LYS A 191 30.94 18.61 -27.72
N LEU A 192 30.13 19.14 -26.81
CA LEU A 192 29.81 20.55 -26.68
C LEU A 192 30.86 21.28 -25.82
N PHE A 193 30.96 22.59 -25.94
CA PHE A 193 31.66 23.41 -24.96
C PHE A 193 30.80 23.58 -23.71
N VAL A 194 31.42 23.51 -22.54
CA VAL A 194 30.71 23.67 -21.26
C VAL A 194 30.04 25.06 -21.23
N PRO A 195 28.73 25.14 -20.98
CA PRO A 195 28.01 26.40 -20.92
C PRO A 195 28.36 27.17 -19.64
N THR A 196 27.99 28.45 -19.62
CA THR A 196 28.04 29.28 -18.41
C THR A 196 26.77 29.20 -17.57
N ASP A 197 25.71 28.55 -18.07
CA ASP A 197 24.41 28.39 -17.42
C ASP A 197 24.24 26.99 -16.80
N HIS A 198 23.47 26.91 -15.71
CA HIS A 198 23.39 25.78 -14.78
C HIS A 198 22.35 24.70 -15.13
N HIS A 199 21.55 24.86 -16.19
CA HIS A 199 20.37 24.01 -16.41
C HIS A 199 20.33 23.36 -17.79
N GLN A 200 21.11 22.30 -17.99
CA GLN A 200 21.01 21.44 -19.18
C GLN A 200 20.70 19.98 -18.80
N ASP A 201 20.16 19.22 -19.77
CA ASP A 201 19.87 17.79 -19.63
C ASP A 201 21.17 16.99 -19.83
N THR A 202 21.98 16.87 -18.78
CA THR A 202 23.36 16.34 -18.82
C THR A 202 23.54 15.08 -17.98
N GLY A 203 22.48 14.63 -17.30
CA GLY A 203 22.56 13.53 -16.33
C GLY A 203 23.32 13.94 -15.07
N TYR A 204 23.89 12.95 -14.38
CA TYR A 204 24.75 13.16 -13.21
C TYR A 204 26.21 13.13 -13.62
N ILE A 205 26.96 14.16 -13.23
CA ILE A 205 28.41 14.27 -13.41
C ILE A 205 29.03 14.60 -12.07
N SER A 206 29.80 13.67 -11.50
CA SER A 206 30.34 13.82 -10.14
C SER A 206 31.22 15.05 -9.99
N ALA A 207 31.13 15.75 -8.85
CA ALA A 207 32.04 16.86 -8.54
C ALA A 207 33.48 16.38 -8.28
N SER A 208 33.64 15.20 -7.66
CA SER A 208 34.92 14.55 -7.46
C SER A 208 35.52 14.08 -8.79
N ILE A 209 36.85 14.18 -8.90
CA ILE A 209 37.66 13.60 -9.97
C ILE A 209 38.56 12.56 -9.31
N SER A 210 38.75 11.41 -9.95
CA SER A 210 39.65 10.39 -9.45
C SER A 210 41.12 10.79 -9.56
N ASP A 211 41.95 10.26 -8.67
CA ASP A 211 43.40 10.40 -8.70
C ASP A 211 44.05 9.52 -9.79
N GLU A 212 45.38 9.47 -9.79
CA GLU A 212 46.17 8.63 -10.71
C GLU A 212 45.91 7.11 -10.54
N ASN A 213 45.37 6.69 -9.40
CA ASN A 213 45.01 5.31 -9.11
C ASN A 213 43.53 5.01 -9.39
N GLY A 214 42.76 5.99 -9.88
CA GLY A 214 41.33 5.84 -10.14
C GLY A 214 40.47 5.91 -8.87
N LYS A 215 41.00 6.42 -7.75
CA LYS A 215 40.29 6.56 -6.47
C LYS A 215 39.88 8.01 -6.21
N PHE A 216 38.87 8.21 -5.37
CA PHE A 216 38.39 9.54 -5.00
C PHE A 216 38.75 9.88 -3.55
N ASP A 217 39.00 11.16 -3.26
CA ASP A 217 39.09 11.66 -1.88
C ASP A 217 37.74 11.51 -1.15
N ALA A 218 36.66 11.79 -1.88
CA ALA A 218 35.28 11.53 -1.47
C ALA A 218 34.55 10.82 -2.63
N ASN A 219 34.11 9.59 -2.38
CA ASN A 219 33.46 8.76 -3.38
C ASN A 219 32.16 9.41 -3.86
N PRO A 220 31.97 9.57 -5.19
CA PRO A 220 30.68 9.98 -5.76
C PRO A 220 29.56 9.07 -5.28
N MET A 221 28.45 9.67 -4.88
CA MET A 221 27.28 8.95 -4.37
C MET A 221 25.98 9.59 -4.84
N LEU A 222 25.08 8.76 -5.36
CA LEU A 222 23.68 9.11 -5.62
C LEU A 222 22.78 8.52 -4.54
N THR A 223 21.76 9.27 -4.14
CA THR A 223 20.73 8.82 -3.20
C THR A 223 19.36 9.00 -3.83
N ARG A 224 18.59 7.92 -3.91
CA ARG A 224 17.16 7.96 -4.22
C ARG A 224 16.35 7.76 -2.95
N THR A 225 15.42 8.68 -2.70
CA THR A 225 14.43 8.58 -1.61
C THR A 225 13.07 8.35 -2.22
N LEU A 226 12.43 7.26 -1.87
CA LEU A 226 11.12 6.87 -2.36
C LEU A 226 10.03 7.37 -1.41
N GLU A 227 8.88 7.68 -1.99
CA GLU A 227 7.68 8.09 -1.26
C GLU A 227 7.22 7.00 -0.27
N ALA A 228 7.22 5.75 -0.74
CA ALA A 228 6.90 4.55 0.01
C ALA A 228 7.92 3.45 -0.27
N LYS A 229 7.92 2.44 0.60
CA LYS A 229 8.69 1.23 0.42
C LYS A 229 8.35 0.54 -0.89
N TYR A 230 9.37 -0.01 -1.55
CA TYR A 230 9.25 -0.65 -2.85
C TYR A 230 10.17 -1.85 -2.96
N LYS A 231 9.71 -2.88 -3.65
CA LYS A 231 10.51 -4.03 -4.03
C LYS A 231 10.88 -3.94 -5.51
N ALA A 232 12.19 -4.06 -5.79
CA ALA A 232 12.73 -4.02 -7.14
C ALA A 232 13.57 -5.27 -7.42
N TYR A 233 13.37 -5.88 -8.58
CA TYR A 233 14.13 -7.06 -9.04
C TYR A 233 15.30 -6.68 -9.96
N GLY A 234 15.96 -5.56 -9.66
CA GLY A 234 17.16 -5.13 -10.36
C GLY A 234 17.31 -3.62 -10.47
N ILE A 235 18.39 -3.18 -11.10
CA ILE A 235 18.71 -1.78 -11.40
C ILE A 235 19.37 -1.72 -12.78
N MET A 236 19.00 -0.72 -13.59
CA MET A 236 19.70 -0.39 -14.83
C MET A 236 20.42 0.95 -14.67
N ILE A 237 21.70 0.99 -15.02
CA ILE A 237 22.51 2.21 -15.02
C ILE A 237 23.14 2.40 -16.39
N ASN A 238 22.87 3.53 -17.04
CA ASN A 238 23.56 3.93 -18.25
C ASN A 238 24.64 4.94 -17.90
N PHE A 239 25.89 4.54 -18.11
CA PHE A 239 27.07 5.39 -17.98
C PHE A 239 27.41 6.04 -19.32
N SER A 240 27.95 7.24 -19.23
CA SER A 240 28.67 7.88 -20.33
C SER A 240 30.15 8.05 -19.98
N GLY A 241 31.00 8.15 -21.01
CA GLY A 241 32.44 8.31 -20.81
C GLY A 241 33.14 7.09 -20.21
N ASN A 242 33.98 7.34 -19.21
CA ASN A 242 34.79 6.31 -18.55
C ASN A 242 33.95 5.56 -17.51
N LEU A 243 34.04 4.23 -17.54
CA LEU A 243 33.24 3.36 -16.69
C LEU A 243 33.83 3.27 -15.27
N PRO A 244 32.98 3.18 -14.23
CA PRO A 244 33.46 2.81 -12.91
C PRO A 244 34.03 1.39 -12.91
N LYS A 245 35.00 1.14 -12.03
CA LYS A 245 35.55 -0.20 -11.75
C LYS A 245 34.84 -0.89 -10.61
N LYS A 246 34.17 -0.10 -9.76
CA LYS A 246 33.46 -0.59 -8.58
C LYS A 246 32.18 0.21 -8.33
N ILE A 247 31.09 -0.50 -8.06
CA ILE A 247 29.80 0.07 -7.65
C ILE A 247 29.41 -0.58 -6.32
N VAL A 248 28.97 0.22 -5.35
CA VAL A 248 28.42 -0.26 -4.07
C VAL A 248 27.02 0.28 -3.92
N ILE A 249 26.04 -0.62 -3.83
CA ILE A 249 24.63 -0.29 -3.68
C ILE A 249 24.19 -0.63 -2.26
N ARG A 250 23.56 0.31 -1.56
CA ARG A 250 22.97 0.11 -0.23
C ARG A 250 21.50 0.45 -0.27
N THR A 251 20.69 -0.37 0.38
CA THR A 251 19.25 -0.11 0.54
C THR A 251 18.89 0.00 2.00
N TYR A 252 17.92 0.85 2.29
CA TYR A 252 17.42 1.11 3.63
C TYR A 252 15.89 1.05 3.63
N ALA A 253 15.33 0.54 4.71
CA ALA A 253 13.90 0.56 4.99
C ALA A 253 13.71 1.25 6.34
N ASP A 254 12.94 2.34 6.38
CA ASP A 254 12.74 3.15 7.59
C ASP A 254 14.08 3.56 8.25
N ASP A 255 15.01 4.05 7.42
CA ASP A 255 16.37 4.44 7.80
C ASP A 255 17.29 3.30 8.30
N VAL A 256 16.82 2.05 8.32
CA VAL A 256 17.62 0.89 8.69
C VAL A 256 18.26 0.25 7.45
N LEU A 257 19.60 0.15 7.43
CA LEU A 257 20.33 -0.54 6.38
C LEU A 257 19.91 -2.02 6.34
N ASN A 258 19.37 -2.47 5.21
CA ASN A 258 18.88 -3.84 5.07
C ASN A 258 19.60 -4.66 3.98
N ASN A 259 20.40 -4.03 3.11
CA ASN A 259 21.23 -4.73 2.13
C ASN A 259 22.46 -3.92 1.71
N THR A 260 23.52 -4.62 1.29
CA THR A 260 24.68 -4.02 0.61
C THR A 260 25.16 -4.96 -0.49
N LEU A 261 25.19 -4.47 -1.73
CA LEU A 261 25.67 -5.19 -2.91
C LEU A 261 26.90 -4.50 -3.48
N THR A 262 27.97 -5.25 -3.77
CA THR A 262 29.20 -4.74 -4.38
C THR A 262 29.43 -5.39 -5.73
N ILE A 263 29.70 -4.58 -6.76
CA ILE A 263 29.91 -5.02 -8.14
C ILE A 263 31.29 -4.55 -8.59
N THR A 264 32.10 -5.47 -9.12
CA THR A 264 33.49 -5.21 -9.57
C THR A 264 33.79 -5.80 -10.96
N SER A 265 32.79 -6.36 -11.64
CA SER A 265 32.94 -6.99 -12.95
C SER A 265 31.65 -6.88 -13.75
N GLY A 266 31.74 -6.94 -15.08
CA GLY A 266 30.55 -6.82 -15.94
C GLY A 266 29.95 -5.42 -15.97
N ILE A 267 30.73 -4.39 -15.63
CA ILE A 267 30.31 -3.00 -15.75
C ILE A 267 30.53 -2.56 -17.19
N GLU A 268 29.43 -2.22 -17.86
CA GLU A 268 29.39 -1.77 -19.25
C GLU A 268 28.65 -0.42 -19.35
N GLN A 269 28.62 0.20 -20.53
CA GLN A 269 27.89 1.47 -20.70
C GLN A 269 26.42 1.35 -20.32
N ALA A 270 25.76 0.25 -20.66
CA ALA A 270 24.43 -0.08 -20.17
C ALA A 270 24.57 -1.28 -19.22
N THR A 271 24.68 -1.00 -17.92
CA THR A 271 24.84 -2.04 -16.90
C THR A 271 23.47 -2.43 -16.34
N GLU A 272 23.09 -3.68 -16.54
CA GLU A 272 21.89 -4.28 -15.94
C GLU A 272 22.29 -5.16 -14.75
N ILE A 273 21.70 -4.87 -13.59
CA ILE A 273 21.95 -5.56 -12.33
C ILE A 273 20.69 -6.33 -11.98
N ASN A 274 20.69 -7.63 -12.20
CA ASN A 274 19.61 -8.53 -11.82
C ASN A 274 19.84 -9.01 -10.38
N TYR A 275 19.06 -8.47 -9.44
CA TYR A 275 19.18 -8.79 -8.01
C TYR A 275 17.83 -8.61 -7.30
N ASP A 276 17.46 -9.56 -6.45
CA ASP A 276 16.26 -9.47 -5.60
C ASP A 276 16.56 -8.59 -4.39
N PHE A 277 16.29 -7.30 -4.51
CA PHE A 277 16.48 -6.37 -3.39
C PHE A 277 15.38 -6.59 -2.34
N PRO A 278 15.73 -6.63 -1.04
CA PRO A 278 14.70 -6.51 -0.01
C PRO A 278 13.97 -5.18 -0.19
N GLU A 279 12.75 -5.09 0.30
CA GLU A 279 11.96 -3.86 0.21
C GLU A 279 12.69 -2.67 0.83
N TYR A 280 12.68 -1.51 0.17
CA TYR A 280 13.38 -0.30 0.62
C TYR A 280 12.63 0.98 0.26
N ASP A 281 12.85 2.04 1.03
CA ASP A 281 12.41 3.40 0.73
C ASP A 281 13.59 4.37 0.48
N ARG A 282 14.83 3.89 0.64
CA ARG A 282 16.03 4.65 0.29
C ARG A 282 17.10 3.77 -0.35
N LEU A 283 17.69 4.26 -1.44
CA LEU A 283 18.73 3.59 -2.21
C LEU A 283 19.95 4.52 -2.34
N GLU A 284 21.12 4.05 -1.94
CA GLU A 284 22.39 4.73 -2.16
C GLU A 284 23.23 3.95 -3.16
N ILE A 285 23.80 4.66 -4.15
CA ILE A 285 24.72 4.09 -5.13
C ILE A 285 26.03 4.87 -5.05
N GLU A 286 27.07 4.20 -4.56
CA GLU A 286 28.42 4.74 -4.37
C GLU A 286 29.37 4.19 -5.44
N PHE A 287 30.29 5.04 -5.91
CA PHE A 287 31.30 4.71 -6.92
C PHE A 287 32.72 4.90 -6.35
N PRO A 288 33.33 3.88 -5.74
CA PRO A 288 34.63 4.04 -5.07
C PRO A 288 35.83 4.14 -6.02
N GLU A 289 35.73 3.54 -7.22
CA GLU A 289 36.86 3.39 -8.13
C GLU A 289 36.41 3.53 -9.60
N THR A 290 37.22 4.20 -10.42
CA THR A 290 37.03 4.40 -11.87
C THR A 290 38.37 4.43 -12.60
N GLU A 291 38.40 4.90 -13.84
CA GLU A 291 39.65 5.18 -14.56
C GLU A 291 40.41 6.38 -13.95
N PRO A 292 41.75 6.45 -14.05
CA PRO A 292 42.52 7.59 -13.55
C PRO A 292 42.04 8.93 -14.11
N ASN A 293 42.11 10.00 -13.30
CA ASN A 293 41.79 11.38 -13.71
C ASN A 293 40.41 11.52 -14.40
N SER A 294 39.39 10.85 -13.86
CA SER A 294 38.05 10.72 -14.45
C SER A 294 36.95 11.04 -13.44
N ARG A 295 35.77 11.42 -13.93
CA ARG A 295 34.53 11.57 -13.15
C ARG A 295 33.62 10.37 -13.40
N ILE A 296 32.57 10.28 -12.59
CA ILE A 296 31.43 9.40 -12.86
C ILE A 296 30.41 10.19 -13.65
N HIS A 297 30.01 9.67 -14.82
CA HIS A 297 28.93 10.24 -15.63
C HIS A 297 27.82 9.19 -15.77
N ILE A 298 26.60 9.57 -15.42
CA ILE A 298 25.41 8.71 -15.51
C ILE A 298 24.36 9.46 -16.31
N ASP A 299 23.92 8.83 -17.40
CA ASP A 299 22.90 9.37 -18.28
C ASP A 299 21.50 8.91 -17.85
N TYR A 300 21.39 7.70 -17.29
CA TYR A 300 20.11 7.12 -16.89
C TYR A 300 20.25 6.13 -15.74
N LEU A 301 19.26 6.13 -14.85
CA LEU A 301 19.12 5.17 -13.76
C LEU A 301 17.65 4.74 -13.66
N SER A 302 17.37 3.44 -13.64
CA SER A 302 16.02 2.94 -13.35
C SER A 302 16.01 1.78 -12.38
N LEU A 303 14.95 1.76 -11.56
CA LEU A 303 14.63 0.61 -10.74
C LEU A 303 14.03 -0.48 -11.63
N GLY A 304 14.42 -1.73 -11.38
CA GLY A 304 14.00 -2.91 -12.13
C GLY A 304 12.51 -3.24 -11.96
N ALA A 305 12.11 -4.38 -12.51
CA ALA A 305 10.73 -4.81 -12.49
C ALA A 305 10.16 -4.93 -11.06
N GLU A 306 8.86 -4.69 -10.94
CA GLU A 306 8.07 -4.89 -9.70
C GLU A 306 7.89 -6.37 -9.35
N THR A 307 8.12 -7.26 -10.32
CA THR A 307 7.97 -8.71 -10.18
C THR A 307 8.98 -9.41 -11.09
N SER A 308 9.47 -10.56 -10.64
CA SER A 308 10.26 -11.50 -11.45
C SER A 308 9.48 -12.75 -11.83
N TYR A 309 8.18 -12.80 -11.51
CA TYR A 309 7.31 -13.93 -11.78
C TYR A 309 6.42 -13.66 -13.00
N SER A 310 6.29 -14.66 -13.86
CA SER A 310 5.44 -14.61 -15.06
C SER A 310 4.66 -15.91 -15.20
N LEU A 311 3.42 -15.81 -15.67
CA LEU A 311 2.64 -16.95 -16.13
C LEU A 311 2.73 -17.08 -17.65
N GLU A 312 3.08 -18.27 -18.11
CA GLU A 312 3.17 -18.63 -19.52
C GLU A 312 1.97 -19.50 -19.95
N TYR A 313 1.74 -19.63 -21.26
CA TYR A 313 0.66 -20.46 -21.78
C TYR A 313 0.78 -21.93 -21.34
N ASP A 314 1.99 -22.41 -21.13
CA ASP A 314 2.25 -23.78 -20.66
C ASP A 314 1.81 -24.01 -19.21
N ASP A 315 1.65 -22.95 -18.41
CA ASP A 315 1.12 -23.02 -17.05
C ASP A 315 -0.40 -23.11 -16.99
N LEU A 316 -1.08 -22.92 -18.13
CA LEU A 316 -2.53 -22.84 -18.23
C LEU A 316 -3.15 -24.15 -18.73
N TYR A 317 -4.33 -24.48 -18.22
CA TYR A 317 -5.14 -25.58 -18.75
C TYR A 317 -5.97 -25.18 -19.96
N SER A 318 -6.24 -23.88 -20.11
CA SER A 318 -6.96 -23.31 -21.24
C SER A 318 -6.50 -21.89 -21.57
N THR A 319 -6.83 -21.41 -22.77
CA THR A 319 -6.46 -20.05 -23.18
C THR A 319 -7.19 -19.01 -22.31
N PRO A 320 -6.52 -17.93 -21.85
CA PRO A 320 -7.15 -16.89 -21.03
C PRO A 320 -8.40 -16.29 -21.68
N VAL A 321 -9.41 -16.00 -20.87
CA VAL A 321 -10.61 -15.26 -21.30
C VAL A 321 -10.43 -13.79 -20.94
N GLY A 322 -10.29 -12.93 -21.95
CA GLY A 322 -10.18 -11.48 -21.76
C GLY A 322 -11.54 -10.78 -21.84
N THR A 323 -11.85 -9.96 -20.84
CA THR A 323 -13.08 -9.15 -20.77
C THR A 323 -12.74 -7.67 -20.85
N GLN A 324 -13.34 -6.98 -21.82
CA GLN A 324 -13.29 -5.52 -21.90
C GLN A 324 -14.30 -4.93 -20.91
N LEU A 325 -13.80 -4.23 -19.91
CA LEU A 325 -14.60 -3.54 -18.91
C LEU A 325 -15.16 -2.22 -19.44
N GLU A 326 -16.20 -1.73 -18.77
CA GLU A 326 -16.77 -0.42 -19.04
C GLU A 326 -15.70 0.66 -18.92
N LYS A 327 -15.61 1.51 -19.94
CA LYS A 327 -14.60 2.56 -19.98
C LYS A 327 -14.97 3.67 -19.00
N ILE A 328 -14.04 4.03 -18.11
CA ILE A 328 -14.20 5.19 -17.22
C ILE A 328 -13.62 6.42 -17.90
N LYS A 329 -14.42 7.48 -18.02
CA LYS A 329 -14.02 8.78 -18.55
C LYS A 329 -13.27 9.58 -17.50
N ASN A 330 -13.89 9.70 -16.33
CA ASN A 330 -13.42 10.53 -15.23
C ASN A 330 -13.60 9.77 -13.91
N VAL A 331 -12.65 9.94 -13.00
CA VAL A 331 -12.80 9.60 -11.59
C VAL A 331 -12.98 10.88 -10.79
N LYS A 332 -14.01 10.92 -9.95
CA LYS A 332 -14.32 12.04 -9.05
C LYS A 332 -14.15 11.61 -7.61
N VAL A 333 -13.18 12.19 -6.93
CA VAL A 333 -12.93 11.94 -5.50
C VAL A 333 -13.57 13.05 -4.69
N ALA A 334 -14.42 12.67 -3.75
CA ALA A 334 -15.04 13.58 -2.80
C ALA A 334 -14.05 13.98 -1.69
N ARG A 335 -14.06 15.27 -1.35
CA ARG A 335 -13.33 15.87 -0.24
C ARG A 335 -14.34 16.49 0.73
N TYR A 336 -14.26 16.11 2.00
CA TYR A 336 -15.18 16.55 3.05
C TYR A 336 -14.50 17.58 3.96
N ILE A 337 -15.10 18.76 4.09
CA ILE A 337 -14.57 19.89 4.84
C ILE A 337 -15.49 20.14 6.03
N TYR A 338 -14.95 19.94 7.24
CA TYR A 338 -15.68 20.13 8.48
C TYR A 338 -15.52 21.57 8.98
N GLY A 339 -16.64 22.22 9.27
CA GLY A 339 -16.71 23.55 9.88
C GLY A 339 -17.50 23.52 11.19
N LYS A 340 -17.12 24.40 12.12
CA LYS A 340 -17.83 24.56 13.40
C LYS A 340 -19.13 25.36 13.18
N SER A 341 -20.25 24.84 13.68
CA SER A 341 -21.54 25.57 13.73
C SER A 341 -21.63 26.48 14.96
N SER A 342 -22.45 27.53 14.88
CA SER A 342 -22.70 28.44 16.00
C SER A 342 -23.94 28.09 16.83
N THR A 343 -24.76 27.15 16.36
CA THR A 343 -26.05 26.79 16.97
C THR A 343 -25.86 25.59 17.87
N LYS A 344 -26.14 25.75 19.16
CA LYS A 344 -26.23 24.64 20.11
C LYS A 344 -27.65 24.08 20.07
N GLU A 345 -27.77 22.77 19.88
CA GLU A 345 -29.03 22.05 19.71
C GLU A 345 -29.15 20.91 20.73
N ASP A 346 -30.37 20.46 20.97
CA ASP A 346 -30.65 19.25 21.73
C ASP A 346 -30.41 18.06 20.77
N LEU A 347 -29.27 17.39 20.95
CA LEU A 347 -28.83 16.30 20.08
C LEU A 347 -29.57 15.00 20.40
N LEU A 348 -29.89 14.79 21.69
CA LEU A 348 -30.62 13.64 22.19
C LEU A 348 -31.41 14.01 23.45
N SER A 349 -32.63 13.48 23.55
CA SER A 349 -33.45 13.51 24.78
C SER A 349 -34.09 12.13 24.94
N GLU A 350 -33.78 11.43 26.02
CA GLU A 350 -34.25 10.06 26.25
C GLU A 350 -34.58 9.83 27.73
N THR A 351 -35.70 9.15 28.00
CA THR A 351 -36.02 8.65 29.34
C THR A 351 -35.57 7.20 29.47
N ILE A 352 -34.66 6.95 30.42
CA ILE A 352 -34.14 5.62 30.72
C ILE A 352 -34.54 5.17 32.11
N SER A 353 -34.59 3.86 32.34
CA SER A 353 -34.56 3.29 33.69
C SER A 353 -33.11 3.00 34.07
N TYR A 354 -32.58 3.66 35.09
CA TYR A 354 -31.16 3.59 35.42
C TYR A 354 -30.75 2.18 35.90
N THR A 355 -29.71 1.61 35.28
CA THR A 355 -29.25 0.24 35.55
C THR A 355 -28.10 0.17 36.57
N GLY A 356 -27.54 1.30 36.99
CA GLY A 356 -26.32 1.34 37.81
C GLY A 356 -25.04 1.49 36.99
N GLU A 357 -25.11 1.45 35.66
CA GLU A 357 -23.96 1.55 34.76
C GLU A 357 -23.92 2.88 34.00
N ASN A 358 -22.74 3.24 33.49
CA ASN A 358 -22.58 4.35 32.55
C ASN A 358 -23.47 4.12 31.32
N GLN A 359 -23.95 5.22 30.73
CA GLN A 359 -24.77 5.16 29.52
C GLN A 359 -23.99 5.72 28.34
N LEU A 360 -23.96 4.95 27.26
CA LEU A 360 -23.28 5.29 26.02
C LEU A 360 -24.31 5.62 24.94
N TYR A 361 -24.29 6.85 24.46
CA TYR A 361 -25.18 7.34 23.41
C TYR A 361 -24.42 7.49 22.10
N TYR A 362 -24.94 6.90 21.03
CA TYR A 362 -24.42 7.06 19.67
C TYR A 362 -25.15 8.18 18.93
N LEU A 363 -24.39 8.94 18.15
CA LEU A 363 -24.91 10.03 17.32
C LEU A 363 -24.81 9.66 15.85
N ASN A 364 -25.85 9.97 15.08
CA ASN A 364 -25.89 9.71 13.63
C ASN A 364 -25.06 10.71 12.82
N GLU A 365 -24.86 11.91 13.36
CA GLU A 365 -24.11 13.00 12.74
C GLU A 365 -22.92 13.39 13.62
N ALA A 366 -21.83 13.83 12.99
CA ALA A 366 -20.65 14.28 13.72
C ALA A 366 -20.97 15.55 14.53
N CYS A 367 -20.76 15.48 15.84
CA CYS A 367 -21.04 16.55 16.79
C CYS A 367 -19.83 16.86 17.69
N TYR A 368 -19.91 17.97 18.43
CA TYR A 368 -18.86 18.40 19.36
C TYR A 368 -19.42 19.35 20.44
N GLY A 369 -18.60 19.66 21.44
CA GLY A 369 -18.89 20.69 22.45
C GLY A 369 -20.11 20.35 23.33
N TYR A 370 -20.14 19.13 23.84
CA TYR A 370 -21.29 18.55 24.53
C TYR A 370 -21.54 19.13 25.93
N GLU A 371 -22.82 19.20 26.29
CA GLU A 371 -23.33 19.44 27.64
C GLU A 371 -24.42 18.41 27.95
N VAL A 372 -24.44 17.92 29.18
CA VAL A 372 -25.42 16.93 29.62
C VAL A 372 -26.19 17.44 30.83
N SER A 373 -27.48 17.14 30.89
CA SER A 373 -28.34 17.48 32.02
C SER A 373 -29.43 16.43 32.22
N ILE A 374 -29.96 16.35 33.45
CA ILE A 374 -31.16 15.58 33.77
C ILE A 374 -32.34 16.55 33.79
N ASN A 375 -33.40 16.23 33.06
CA ASN A 375 -34.63 17.02 33.13
C ASN A 375 -35.24 16.91 34.53
N ASN A 376 -35.55 18.04 35.16
CA ASN A 376 -36.10 18.11 36.52
C ASN A 376 -35.26 17.38 37.59
N ALA A 377 -33.93 17.47 37.52
CA ALA A 377 -33.02 16.87 38.50
C ALA A 377 -33.40 17.22 39.96
N GLN A 378 -33.51 16.20 40.81
CA GLN A 378 -33.71 16.38 42.25
C GLN A 378 -32.40 16.76 42.96
N ASN A 379 -32.49 17.25 44.19
CA ASN A 379 -31.30 17.66 44.95
C ASN A 379 -30.37 16.46 45.19
N GLY A 380 -29.12 16.56 44.71
CA GLY A 380 -28.12 15.48 44.76
C GLY A 380 -28.03 14.63 43.49
N GLN A 381 -28.97 14.76 42.55
CA GLN A 381 -28.90 14.10 41.24
C GLN A 381 -28.05 14.91 40.27
N SER A 382 -27.12 14.23 39.60
CA SER A 382 -26.31 14.83 38.54
C SER A 382 -25.91 13.79 37.49
N VAL A 383 -25.52 14.29 36.33
CA VAL A 383 -24.98 13.51 35.22
C VAL A 383 -23.74 14.23 34.71
N ASN A 384 -22.68 13.48 34.43
CA ASN A 384 -21.41 14.02 33.94
C ASN A 384 -20.96 13.23 32.71
N ILE A 385 -20.34 13.92 31.75
CA ILE A 385 -19.70 13.27 30.61
C ILE A 385 -18.39 12.65 31.08
N ILE A 386 -18.20 11.36 30.81
CA ILE A 386 -16.97 10.61 31.12
C ILE A 386 -16.05 10.57 29.91
N SER A 387 -16.61 10.37 28.74
CA SER A 387 -15.89 10.36 27.48
C SER A 387 -16.80 10.79 26.33
N SER A 388 -16.24 11.30 25.25
CA SER A 388 -17.01 11.71 24.08
C SER A 388 -16.15 11.78 22.83
N GLY A 389 -16.77 11.60 21.68
CA GLY A 389 -16.15 11.83 20.37
C GLY A 389 -17.15 12.44 19.41
N ALA A 390 -16.83 12.44 18.11
CA ALA A 390 -17.72 13.01 17.10
C ALA A 390 -19.04 12.25 16.98
N TYR A 391 -19.04 10.94 17.27
CA TYR A 391 -20.20 10.06 17.06
C TYR A 391 -20.72 9.40 18.35
N TYR A 392 -20.24 9.82 19.52
CA TYR A 392 -20.69 9.26 20.80
C TYR A 392 -20.51 10.20 21.98
N VAL A 393 -21.31 9.98 23.02
CA VAL A 393 -21.17 10.58 24.35
C VAL A 393 -21.43 9.52 25.41
N GLU A 394 -20.49 9.30 26.32
CA GLU A 394 -20.63 8.43 27.48
C GLU A 394 -20.84 9.27 28.74
N VAL A 395 -21.84 8.92 29.55
CA VAL A 395 -22.21 9.67 30.74
C VAL A 395 -22.33 8.77 31.96
N ALA A 396 -21.99 9.33 33.12
CA ALA A 396 -22.16 8.70 34.42
C ALA A 396 -23.14 9.49 35.29
N PHE A 397 -23.94 8.76 36.06
CA PHE A 397 -24.97 9.31 36.93
C PHE A 397 -24.52 9.28 38.39
N LEU A 398 -24.98 10.26 39.17
CA LEU A 398 -24.70 10.39 40.59
C LEU A 398 -25.99 10.74 41.32
N GLY A 399 -26.25 10.06 42.45
CA GLY A 399 -27.44 10.30 43.28
C GLY A 399 -28.76 9.74 42.72
N ILE A 400 -28.69 8.73 41.85
CA ILE A 400 -29.85 8.08 41.22
C ILE A 400 -29.88 6.61 41.67
N GLU A 401 -31.04 6.12 42.10
CA GLU A 401 -31.18 4.72 42.52
C GLU A 401 -31.45 3.82 41.30
N VAL A 402 -30.99 2.56 41.38
CA VAL A 402 -31.21 1.58 40.32
C VAL A 402 -32.72 1.33 40.17
N GLY A 403 -33.23 1.48 38.95
CA GLY A 403 -34.65 1.39 38.62
C GLY A 403 -35.37 2.73 38.52
N ASP A 404 -34.76 3.84 38.94
CA ASP A 404 -35.33 5.17 38.77
C ASP A 404 -35.39 5.55 37.28
N ASN A 405 -36.48 6.23 36.89
CA ASN A 405 -36.61 6.79 35.56
C ASN A 405 -36.01 8.19 35.51
N VAL A 406 -35.10 8.41 34.56
CA VAL A 406 -34.35 9.65 34.41
C VAL A 406 -34.41 10.08 32.94
N GLU A 407 -34.80 11.33 32.70
CA GLU A 407 -34.74 11.92 31.36
C GLU A 407 -33.43 12.67 31.18
N VAL A 408 -32.59 12.16 30.28
CA VAL A 408 -31.27 12.68 29.95
C VAL A 408 -31.36 13.53 28.71
N ILE A 409 -30.82 14.75 28.78
CA ILE A 409 -30.73 15.68 27.66
C ILE A 409 -29.27 15.94 27.36
N ILE A 410 -28.85 15.63 26.13
CA ILE A 410 -27.52 15.93 25.60
C ILE A 410 -27.65 17.06 24.59
N LYS A 411 -26.98 18.17 24.87
CA LYS A 411 -26.88 19.32 23.96
C LYS A 411 -25.47 19.39 23.37
N GLY A 412 -25.34 19.99 22.20
CA GLY A 412 -24.05 20.20 21.56
C GLY A 412 -24.17 20.89 20.22
N TYR A 413 -23.09 20.87 19.45
CA TYR A 413 -23.01 21.48 18.13
C TYR A 413 -22.80 20.39 17.07
N LYS A 414 -23.51 20.50 15.95
CA LYS A 414 -23.26 19.66 14.77
C LYS A 414 -22.14 20.27 13.93
N TYR A 415 -21.27 19.45 13.34
CA TYR A 415 -20.33 19.95 12.33
C TYR A 415 -21.08 20.30 11.04
N ASN A 416 -20.73 21.43 10.44
CA ASN A 416 -21.12 21.77 9.07
C ASN A 416 -20.19 21.04 8.11
N ILE A 417 -20.70 20.12 7.29
CA ILE A 417 -19.88 19.36 6.34
C ILE A 417 -20.14 19.89 4.93
N ALA A 418 -19.12 20.47 4.31
CA ALA A 418 -19.14 20.84 2.90
C ALA A 418 -18.41 19.78 2.06
N THR A 419 -18.95 19.44 0.89
CA THR A 419 -18.32 18.49 -0.05
C THR A 419 -17.81 19.23 -1.26
N SER A 420 -16.54 18.99 -1.61
CA SER A 420 -15.92 19.39 -2.87
C SER A 420 -15.44 18.16 -3.64
N TYR A 421 -15.17 18.28 -4.93
CA TYR A 421 -14.69 17.18 -5.77
C TYR A 421 -13.43 17.57 -6.53
N TYR A 422 -12.50 16.65 -6.61
CA TYR A 422 -11.45 16.67 -7.63
C TYR A 422 -11.77 15.63 -8.71
N SER A 423 -11.65 16.02 -9.99
CA SER A 423 -11.98 15.17 -11.12
C SER A 423 -10.73 14.91 -11.97
N GLN A 424 -10.28 13.66 -12.03
CA GLN A 424 -9.18 13.23 -12.88
C GLN A 424 -9.75 12.63 -14.18
N THR A 425 -9.39 13.22 -15.32
CA THR A 425 -9.73 12.65 -16.63
C THR A 425 -8.80 11.48 -16.94
N ILE A 426 -9.39 10.36 -17.37
CA ILE A 426 -8.68 9.14 -17.79
C ILE A 426 -8.83 8.96 -19.30
N ASN A 427 -10.06 9.05 -19.80
CA ASN A 427 -10.40 8.80 -21.19
C ASN A 427 -11.26 9.93 -21.78
N ASN A 428 -11.24 10.07 -23.11
CA ASN A 428 -12.12 11.04 -23.80
C ASN A 428 -13.61 10.63 -23.78
N ARG A 429 -13.93 9.36 -23.48
CA ARG A 429 -15.28 8.78 -23.45
C ARG A 429 -15.37 7.72 -22.36
N GLY A 430 -16.58 7.48 -21.87
CA GLY A 430 -16.84 6.53 -20.78
C GLY A 430 -17.82 7.08 -19.75
N SER A 431 -18.04 6.35 -18.68
CA SER A 431 -18.84 6.77 -17.53
C SER A 431 -18.02 7.56 -16.50
N GLU A 432 -18.73 8.24 -15.61
CA GLU A 432 -18.17 8.96 -14.47
C GLU A 432 -18.12 8.00 -13.27
N LYS A 433 -16.96 7.83 -12.66
CA LYS A 433 -16.79 7.04 -11.44
C LYS A 433 -16.62 7.97 -10.26
N GLU A 434 -17.63 8.05 -9.40
CA GLU A 434 -17.50 8.75 -8.13
C GLU A 434 -16.94 7.82 -7.05
N TRP A 435 -16.09 8.37 -6.20
CA TRP A 435 -15.48 7.67 -5.08
C TRP A 435 -15.41 8.57 -3.86
N GLN A 436 -15.69 8.01 -2.69
CA GLN A 436 -15.89 8.73 -1.44
C GLN A 436 -15.10 8.09 -0.31
N ASN A 437 -14.44 8.93 0.49
CA ASN A 437 -13.81 8.52 1.74
C ASN A 437 -13.90 9.66 2.76
N PRO A 438 -14.48 9.43 3.95
CA PRO A 438 -14.77 10.49 4.91
C PRO A 438 -13.52 11.19 5.47
N LEU A 439 -12.34 10.57 5.39
CA LEU A 439 -11.11 11.13 5.92
C LEU A 439 -10.44 12.15 4.99
N ILE A 440 -10.78 12.15 3.70
CA ILE A 440 -10.17 13.04 2.71
C ILE A 440 -10.67 14.47 2.92
N SER A 441 -9.78 15.33 3.38
CA SER A 441 -10.06 16.71 3.78
C SER A 441 -9.08 17.74 3.22
N ALA A 442 -7.89 17.31 2.77
CA ALA A 442 -6.90 18.16 2.13
C ALA A 442 -6.99 18.09 0.59
N ASP A 443 -6.54 19.14 -0.09
CA ASP A 443 -6.69 19.26 -1.55
C ASP A 443 -5.70 18.36 -2.30
N ASP A 444 -4.43 18.47 -1.94
CA ASP A 444 -3.31 17.64 -2.41
C ASP A 444 -3.58 16.15 -2.18
N HIS A 445 -4.02 15.79 -0.98
CA HIS A 445 -4.38 14.40 -0.65
C HIS A 445 -5.50 13.86 -1.54
N CYS A 446 -6.53 14.67 -1.81
CA CYS A 446 -7.63 14.31 -2.72
C CYS A 446 -7.12 14.09 -4.16
N GLN A 447 -6.19 14.92 -4.63
CA GLN A 447 -5.58 14.77 -5.95
C GLN A 447 -4.75 13.49 -6.06
N GLU A 448 -3.95 13.16 -5.03
CA GLU A 448 -3.14 11.94 -5.01
C GLU A 448 -3.99 10.67 -5.03
N VAL A 449 -5.10 10.65 -4.27
CA VAL A 449 -6.05 9.53 -4.32
C VAL A 449 -6.73 9.44 -5.68
N ALA A 450 -7.09 10.57 -6.30
CA ALA A 450 -7.70 10.57 -7.63
C ALA A 450 -6.75 10.08 -8.72
N LYS A 451 -5.46 10.42 -8.66
CA LYS A 451 -4.42 9.89 -9.57
C LYS A 451 -4.27 8.38 -9.40
N TRP A 452 -4.18 7.91 -8.16
CA TRP A 452 -4.09 6.47 -7.86
C TRP A 452 -5.28 5.68 -8.41
N LEU A 453 -6.51 6.16 -8.19
CA LEU A 453 -7.71 5.54 -8.77
C LEU A 453 -7.73 5.65 -10.29
N ALA A 454 -7.27 6.77 -10.85
CA ALA A 454 -7.18 6.93 -12.30
C ALA A 454 -6.23 5.92 -12.95
N ASP A 455 -5.08 5.63 -12.33
CA ASP A 455 -4.15 4.61 -12.79
C ASP A 455 -4.77 3.21 -12.75
N TYR A 456 -5.52 2.90 -11.69
CA TYR A 456 -6.26 1.64 -11.57
C TYR A 456 -7.34 1.49 -12.66
N PHE A 457 -8.13 2.54 -12.91
CA PHE A 457 -9.21 2.55 -13.91
C PHE A 457 -8.74 2.85 -15.33
N ALA A 458 -7.47 3.20 -15.55
CA ALA A 458 -6.90 3.41 -16.89
C ALA A 458 -7.05 2.13 -17.71
N SER A 459 -6.72 0.99 -17.10
CA SER A 459 -6.90 -0.31 -17.72
C SER A 459 -8.34 -0.78 -17.72
N GLY A 460 -8.86 -1.00 -18.93
CA GLY A 460 -10.18 -1.55 -19.16
C GLY A 460 -10.19 -3.05 -19.48
N ILE A 461 -9.18 -3.84 -19.12
CA ILE A 461 -9.11 -5.27 -19.47
C ILE A 461 -8.86 -6.12 -18.23
N GLU A 462 -9.70 -7.13 -18.06
CA GLU A 462 -9.58 -8.19 -17.07
C GLU A 462 -9.37 -9.53 -17.79
N TYR A 463 -8.66 -10.46 -17.16
CA TYR A 463 -8.44 -11.82 -17.63
C TYR A 463 -8.89 -12.83 -16.58
N GLU A 464 -9.55 -13.88 -17.04
CA GLU A 464 -9.76 -15.10 -16.28
C GLU A 464 -8.78 -16.17 -16.77
N LEU A 465 -8.06 -16.78 -15.83
CA LEU A 465 -7.01 -17.75 -16.07
C LEU A 465 -7.35 -19.05 -15.34
N ASP A 466 -7.38 -20.15 -16.07
CA ASP A 466 -7.46 -21.51 -15.54
C ASP A 466 -6.07 -22.14 -15.63
N TYR A 467 -5.45 -22.37 -14.48
CA TYR A 467 -4.01 -22.68 -14.39
C TYR A 467 -3.72 -23.79 -13.39
N ARG A 468 -2.47 -24.28 -13.40
CA ARG A 468 -2.02 -25.40 -12.55
C ARG A 468 -2.16 -25.14 -11.04
N GLY A 469 -2.30 -23.88 -10.61
CA GLY A 469 -2.30 -23.50 -9.21
C GLY A 469 -0.88 -23.29 -8.69
N GLU A 470 -0.56 -22.07 -8.27
CA GLU A 470 0.72 -21.70 -7.64
C GLU A 470 0.44 -21.24 -6.21
N PRO A 471 0.80 -22.05 -5.20
CA PRO A 471 0.68 -21.72 -3.78
C PRO A 471 1.28 -20.37 -3.37
N ALA A 472 2.26 -19.85 -4.11
CA ALA A 472 2.94 -18.59 -3.81
C ALA A 472 2.21 -17.32 -4.27
N ILE A 473 1.19 -17.41 -5.13
CA ILE A 473 0.47 -16.22 -5.65
C ILE A 473 -0.65 -15.78 -4.68
N ASP A 474 -0.60 -14.52 -4.26
CA ASP A 474 -1.59 -13.88 -3.40
C ASP A 474 -2.35 -12.75 -4.14
N CYS A 475 -3.53 -12.38 -3.63
CA CYS A 475 -4.26 -11.22 -4.17
C CYS A 475 -3.46 -9.92 -3.96
N GLY A 476 -3.47 -9.06 -4.97
CA GLY A 476 -2.69 -7.82 -5.01
C GLY A 476 -1.25 -7.99 -5.50
N ASP A 477 -0.83 -9.21 -5.86
CA ASP A 477 0.46 -9.42 -6.53
C ASP A 477 0.43 -8.89 -7.96
N VAL A 478 1.59 -8.39 -8.42
CA VAL A 478 1.83 -8.07 -9.83
C VAL A 478 2.57 -9.24 -10.45
N ILE A 479 2.08 -9.72 -11.58
CA ILE A 479 2.71 -10.81 -12.35
C ILE A 479 2.87 -10.41 -13.82
N GLY A 480 3.92 -10.94 -14.45
CA GLY A 480 3.97 -11.03 -15.90
C GLY A 480 2.91 -12.01 -16.40
N GLN A 481 2.30 -11.72 -17.55
CA GLN A 481 1.33 -12.62 -18.15
C GLN A 481 1.59 -12.71 -19.65
N GLU A 482 2.02 -13.89 -20.11
CA GLU A 482 2.28 -14.12 -21.51
C GLU A 482 1.03 -13.86 -22.35
N ASN A 483 1.23 -13.15 -23.47
CA ASN A 483 0.25 -13.08 -24.53
C ASN A 483 0.94 -12.90 -25.89
N LYS A 484 0.17 -13.06 -26.96
CA LYS A 484 0.68 -13.02 -28.34
C LYS A 484 1.04 -11.64 -28.89
N TYR A 485 0.74 -10.55 -28.19
CA TYR A 485 0.74 -9.18 -28.74
C TYR A 485 1.61 -8.19 -27.96
N ASP A 486 1.80 -8.43 -26.66
CA ASP A 486 2.50 -7.59 -25.71
C ASP A 486 3.36 -8.49 -24.80
N PRO A 487 4.66 -8.62 -25.10
CA PRO A 487 5.56 -9.49 -24.33
C PRO A 487 5.83 -8.98 -22.91
N ASP A 488 5.48 -7.72 -22.62
CA ASP A 488 5.71 -7.07 -21.33
C ASP A 488 4.40 -6.86 -20.55
N LEU A 489 3.34 -7.61 -20.88
CA LEU A 489 2.06 -7.49 -20.19
C LEU A 489 2.22 -7.83 -18.71
N LYS A 490 1.86 -6.85 -17.88
CA LYS A 490 1.74 -7.02 -16.42
C LYS A 490 0.29 -6.94 -16.01
N THR A 491 -0.09 -7.79 -15.07
CA THR A 491 -1.43 -7.84 -14.49
C THR A 491 -1.35 -7.85 -12.97
N ILE A 492 -2.41 -7.35 -12.32
CA ILE A 492 -2.60 -7.41 -10.86
C ILE A 492 -3.58 -8.55 -10.59
N VAL A 493 -3.26 -9.42 -9.64
CA VAL A 493 -4.15 -10.50 -9.21
C VAL A 493 -5.26 -9.93 -8.34
N GLU A 494 -6.51 -9.98 -8.80
CA GLU A 494 -7.68 -9.50 -8.04
C GLU A 494 -8.39 -10.63 -7.30
N GLN A 495 -8.32 -11.85 -7.83
CA GLN A 495 -8.85 -13.05 -7.20
C GLN A 495 -7.88 -14.21 -7.45
N SER A 496 -7.64 -14.99 -6.40
CA SER A 496 -6.88 -16.24 -6.46
C SER A 496 -7.70 -17.36 -5.82
N GLN A 497 -7.79 -18.48 -6.52
CA GLN A 497 -8.41 -19.70 -6.04
C GLN A 497 -7.44 -20.86 -6.22
N ILE A 498 -7.27 -21.66 -5.17
CA ILE A 498 -6.49 -22.90 -5.20
C ILE A 498 -7.40 -24.05 -4.80
N THR A 499 -7.28 -25.16 -5.54
CA THR A 499 -8.03 -26.39 -5.30
C THR A 499 -7.08 -27.58 -5.30
N PHE A 500 -7.24 -28.47 -4.33
CA PHE A 500 -6.54 -29.74 -4.30
C PHE A 500 -7.55 -30.88 -4.29
N LYS A 501 -7.61 -31.65 -5.38
CA LYS A 501 -8.60 -32.72 -5.54
C LYS A 501 -7.94 -33.95 -6.14
N SER A 502 -8.11 -35.09 -5.47
CA SER A 502 -7.62 -36.39 -5.94
C SER A 502 -6.12 -36.40 -6.29
N GLY A 503 -5.29 -35.70 -5.52
CA GLY A 503 -3.85 -35.61 -5.75
C GLY A 503 -3.42 -34.59 -6.80
N VAL A 504 -4.34 -33.84 -7.39
CA VAL A 504 -4.07 -32.83 -8.41
C VAL A 504 -4.31 -31.44 -7.82
N LEU A 505 -3.31 -30.57 -8.00
CA LEU A 505 -3.41 -29.15 -7.75
C LEU A 505 -4.00 -28.47 -8.99
N GLY A 506 -4.91 -27.54 -8.79
CA GLY A 506 -5.42 -26.65 -9.81
C GLY A 506 -5.75 -25.30 -9.21
N GLY A 507 -5.88 -24.28 -10.05
CA GLY A 507 -6.27 -22.95 -9.58
C GLY A 507 -6.97 -22.12 -10.63
N GLY A 508 -7.53 -21.01 -10.17
CA GLY A 508 -8.13 -19.98 -11.00
C GLY A 508 -7.64 -18.62 -10.56
N LEU A 509 -7.31 -17.75 -11.52
CA LEU A 509 -6.99 -16.35 -11.24
C LEU A 509 -7.93 -15.43 -12.03
N ARG A 510 -8.29 -14.32 -11.40
CA ARG A 510 -8.82 -13.14 -12.10
C ARG A 510 -7.81 -12.03 -11.98
N THR A 511 -7.32 -11.52 -13.11
CA THR A 511 -6.27 -10.51 -13.15
C THR A 511 -6.70 -9.29 -13.93
N ARG A 512 -6.30 -8.10 -13.48
CA ARG A 512 -6.52 -6.84 -14.21
C ARG A 512 -5.24 -6.41 -14.89
N ARG A 513 -5.29 -6.04 -16.17
CA ARG A 513 -4.14 -5.45 -16.87
C ARG A 513 -3.69 -4.18 -16.16
N LYS A 514 -2.38 -3.96 -16.05
CA LYS A 514 -1.83 -2.69 -15.58
C LYS A 514 -1.50 -1.80 -16.78
N GLU A 515 -2.12 -0.62 -16.90
CA GLU A 515 -1.96 0.24 -18.09
C GLU A 515 -0.73 1.14 -18.05
N TYR A 516 -0.13 1.40 -16.88
CA TYR A 516 1.14 2.13 -16.77
C TYR A 516 2.34 1.27 -17.21
N VAL A 517 2.18 0.49 -18.29
CA VAL A 517 3.30 0.20 -19.19
C VAL A 517 3.24 1.35 -20.17
N ALA A 518 4.13 2.31 -20.00
CA ALA A 518 4.25 3.46 -20.87
C ALA A 518 4.11 2.96 -22.33
N ARG A 519 2.99 3.26 -23.00
CA ARG A 519 2.93 3.23 -24.47
C ARG A 519 3.78 4.40 -25.00
N THR A 520 4.99 4.52 -24.49
CA THR A 520 5.98 5.50 -24.85
C THR A 520 6.93 4.78 -25.78
N LYS A 521 6.65 4.93 -27.07
CA LYS A 521 7.66 5.08 -28.12
C LYS A 521 8.61 3.92 -28.48
N ASN A 522 8.35 2.65 -28.14
CA ASN A 522 9.18 1.54 -28.66
C ASN A 522 8.63 0.82 -29.91
N ARG A 523 7.83 1.50 -30.75
CA ARG A 523 7.57 1.04 -32.12
C ARG A 523 7.78 2.16 -33.13
N LEU A 524 9.03 2.60 -33.25
CA LEU A 524 9.59 3.17 -34.47
C LEU A 524 11.11 2.91 -34.47
N VAL A 525 11.49 1.69 -34.83
CA VAL A 525 12.63 1.48 -35.73
C VAL A 525 12.21 0.35 -36.68
N SER A 526 12.24 0.68 -37.96
CA SER A 526 12.09 -0.19 -39.13
C SER A 526 13.10 -1.34 -39.15
#